data_AF-A0A8S9YCZ4-F1
#
_entry.id   AF-A0A8S9YCZ4-F1
#
_cell.length_a   1.000
_cell.length_b   1.000
_cell.length_c   1.000
_cell.angle_alpha   90.00
_cell.angle_beta   90.00
_cell.angle_gamma   90.00
#
_symmetry.space_group_name_H-M   'P 1'
#
loop_
_entity.id
_entity.type
_entity.pdbx_description
1 polymer ?
#
loop_
_entity_poly.entity_id
_entity_poly.type
_entity_poly.pdbx_seq_one_letter_code
_entity_poly.pdbx_strand_id
1 'polypeptide(L)'
;QEAESALVEALPALEQARLALDDLDKSDVTEIRSFAKPPKSVQVTSECICVFKGYKEISWKTAKGMMSDTNFLYSLQTMDVDNITAKQSAIVKGNLYPVRFT
;
A
#
# COMPACT_ATOMS: atom_id res chain seq x y z
N GLN A 1 2.15 -30.05 -2.53
CA GLN A 1 1.11 -29.79 -1.51
C GLN A 1 1.36 -28.50 -0.72
N GLU A 2 2.44 -27.74 -0.95
CA GLU A 2 2.71 -26.45 -0.30
C GLU A 2 2.01 -25.25 -0.97
N ALA A 3 1.64 -25.38 -2.25
CA ALA A 3 0.97 -24.31 -3.01
C ALA A 3 -0.45 -24.01 -2.50
N GLU A 4 -1.19 -25.03 -2.05
CA GLU A 4 -2.54 -24.84 -1.50
C GLU A 4 -2.49 -24.21 -0.09
N SER A 5 -1.50 -24.58 0.73
CA SER A 5 -1.37 -24.03 2.09
C SER A 5 -0.98 -22.55 2.10
N ALA A 6 -0.06 -22.13 1.22
CA ALA A 6 0.32 -20.72 1.08
C ALA A 6 -0.84 -19.85 0.54
N LEU A 7 -1.71 -20.42 -0.30
CA LEU A 7 -2.88 -19.74 -0.82
C LEU A 7 -3.92 -19.52 0.28
N VAL A 8 -4.16 -20.52 1.13
CA VAL A 8 -5.12 -20.43 2.24
C VAL A 8 -4.67 -19.43 3.31
N GLU A 9 -3.37 -19.20 3.50
CA GLU A 9 -2.85 -18.16 4.42
C GLU A 9 -2.90 -16.75 3.83
N ALA A 10 -2.73 -16.60 2.51
CA ALA A 10 -2.75 -15.30 1.84
C ALA A 10 -4.16 -14.69 1.75
N LEU A 11 -5.20 -15.54 1.60
CA LEU A 11 -6.60 -15.11 1.52
C LEU A 11 -7.12 -14.35 2.77
N PRO A 12 -6.93 -14.85 4.01
CA PRO A 12 -7.37 -14.13 5.20
C PRO A 12 -6.59 -12.83 5.40
N ALA A 13 -5.28 -12.80 5.11
CA ALA A 13 -4.50 -11.56 5.19
C ALA A 13 -5.00 -10.52 4.18
N LEU A 14 -5.39 -10.95 2.97
CA LEU A 14 -5.97 -10.07 1.96
C LEU A 14 -7.33 -9.51 2.39
N GLU A 15 -8.23 -10.34 2.93
CA GLU A 15 -9.53 -9.87 3.40
C GLU A 15 -9.40 -8.94 4.61
N GLN A 16 -8.48 -9.23 5.55
CA GLN A 16 -8.19 -8.32 6.65
C GLN A 16 -7.68 -6.96 6.16
N ALA A 17 -6.81 -6.94 5.15
CA ALA A 17 -6.36 -5.69 4.54
C ALA A 17 -7.53 -4.94 3.87
N ARG A 18 -8.45 -5.66 3.20
CA ARG A 18 -9.63 -5.06 2.58
C ARG A 18 -10.58 -4.45 3.61
N LEU A 19 -10.81 -5.12 4.74
CA LEU A 19 -11.60 -4.62 5.86
C LEU A 19 -10.94 -3.41 6.53
N ALA A 20 -9.62 -3.44 6.75
CA ALA A 20 -8.89 -2.29 7.28
C ALA A 20 -8.96 -1.07 6.35
N LEU A 21 -9.00 -1.27 5.03
CA LEU A 21 -9.23 -0.19 4.07
C LEU A 21 -10.68 0.33 4.08
N ASP A 22 -11.65 -0.49 4.50
CA ASP A 22 -13.07 -0.11 4.64
C ASP A 22 -13.32 0.72 5.91
N ASP A 23 -12.50 0.51 6.95
CA ASP A 23 -12.53 1.29 8.19
C ASP A 23 -11.90 2.69 8.03
N LEU A 24 -11.13 2.91 6.96
CA LEU A 24 -10.55 4.23 6.65
C LEU A 24 -11.58 5.14 6.00
N ASP A 25 -11.65 6.38 6.48
CA ASP A 25 -12.48 7.41 5.89
C ASP A 25 -11.68 8.49 5.16
N LYS A 26 -12.39 9.45 4.56
CA LYS A 26 -11.77 10.57 3.82
C LYS A 26 -10.98 11.50 4.75
N SER A 27 -11.35 11.58 6.03
CA SER A 27 -10.69 12.42 7.02
C SER A 27 -9.33 11.84 7.41
N ASP A 28 -9.22 10.52 7.57
CA ASP A 28 -7.95 9.81 7.81
C ASP A 28 -6.95 10.05 6.67
N VAL A 29 -7.41 9.92 5.42
CA VAL A 29 -6.59 10.19 4.23
C VAL A 29 -6.16 11.65 4.19
N THR A 30 -7.05 12.57 4.58
CA THR A 30 -6.74 14.00 4.63
C THR A 30 -5.70 14.31 5.71
N GLU A 31 -5.78 13.65 6.87
CA GLU A 31 -4.80 13.77 7.94
C GLU A 31 -3.42 13.30 7.47
N ILE A 32 -3.33 12.12 6.84
CA ILE A 32 -2.09 11.61 6.26
C ILE A 32 -1.51 12.61 5.24
N ARG A 33 -2.35 13.17 4.37
CA ARG A 33 -1.90 14.18 3.39
C ARG A 33 -1.47 15.50 4.03
N SER A 34 -1.96 15.83 5.22
CA SER A 34 -1.65 17.09 5.91
C SER A 34 -0.19 17.16 6.36
N PHE A 35 0.51 16.02 6.48
CA PHE A 35 1.92 16.00 6.81
C PHE A 35 2.76 16.79 5.80
N ALA A 36 3.35 17.89 6.25
CA ALA A 36 4.35 18.64 5.48
C ALA A 36 5.64 17.82 5.32
N LYS A 37 6.04 17.13 6.39
CA LYS A 37 7.13 16.14 6.42
C LYS A 37 6.57 14.84 7.01
N PRO A 38 6.25 13.82 6.19
CA PRO A 38 5.65 12.59 6.70
C PRO A 38 6.64 11.86 7.62
N PRO A 39 6.16 11.19 8.67
CA PRO A 39 6.94 10.19 9.39
C PRO A 39 7.49 9.14 8.41
N LYS A 40 8.65 8.56 8.71
CA LYS A 40 9.33 7.62 7.80
C LYS A 40 8.45 6.42 7.46
N SER A 41 7.70 5.90 8.43
CA SER A 41 6.73 4.81 8.23
C SER A 41 5.63 5.21 7.25
N VAL A 42 5.00 6.37 7.45
CA VAL A 42 3.95 6.90 6.58
C VAL A 42 4.48 7.08 5.15
N GLN A 43 5.67 7.66 5.02
CA GLN A 43 6.31 7.85 3.71
C GLN A 43 6.53 6.53 2.98
N VAL A 44 7.15 5.55 3.66
CA VAL A 44 7.46 4.24 3.07
C VAL A 44 6.19 3.50 2.67
N THR A 45 5.17 3.45 3.54
CA THR A 45 3.88 2.81 3.22
C THR A 45 3.24 3.44 1.99
N SER A 46 3.23 4.78 1.93
CA SER A 46 2.65 5.54 0.83
C SER A 46 3.39 5.31 -0.49
N GLU A 47 4.72 5.23 -0.43
CA GLU A 47 5.58 4.90 -1.57
C GLU A 47 5.36 3.46 -2.07
N CYS A 48 5.13 2.51 -1.17
CA CYS A 48 4.81 1.13 -1.54
C CYS A 48 3.49 1.05 -2.31
N ILE A 49 2.47 1.81 -1.92
CA ILE A 49 1.20 1.89 -2.64
C ILE A 49 1.41 2.43 -4.07
N CYS A 50 2.27 3.44 -4.23
CA CYS A 50 2.64 3.95 -5.56
C CYS A 50 3.28 2.87 -6.44
N VAL A 51 4.13 2.01 -5.88
CA VAL A 51 4.74 0.89 -6.61
C VAL A 51 3.68 -0.11 -7.06
N PHE A 52 2.75 -0.50 -6.17
CA PHE A 52 1.69 -1.44 -6.50
C PHE A 52 0.73 -0.90 -7.57
N LYS A 53 0.39 0.39 -7.52
CA LYS A 53 -0.42 1.05 -8.54
C LYS A 53 0.34 1.38 -9.84
N GLY A 54 1.63 1.03 -9.93
CA GLY A 54 2.42 1.16 -11.16
C GLY A 54 2.92 2.58 -11.47
N TYR A 55 3.00 3.46 -10.48
CA TYR A 55 3.59 4.78 -10.67
C TYR A 55 5.08 4.67 -10.98
N LYS A 56 5.55 5.46 -11.97
CA LYS A 56 6.96 5.51 -12.36
C LYS A 56 7.82 6.25 -11.33
N GLU A 57 7.27 7.32 -10.77
CA GLU A 57 7.96 8.15 -9.77
C GLU A 57 7.47 7.80 -8.37
N ILE A 58 8.34 7.20 -7.57
CA ILE A 58 8.04 6.83 -6.20
C ILE A 58 8.54 7.95 -5.27
N SER A 59 7.62 8.79 -4.82
CA SER A 59 7.91 9.88 -3.88
C SER A 59 6.69 10.22 -3.03
N TRP A 60 6.92 10.85 -1.88
CA TRP A 60 5.84 11.43 -1.08
C TRP A 60 4.95 12.38 -1.89
N LYS A 61 5.53 13.16 -2.81
CA LYS A 61 4.77 14.08 -3.67
C LYS A 61 3.79 13.32 -4.57
N THR A 62 4.25 12.24 -5.21
CA THR A 62 3.39 11.37 -6.03
C THR A 62 2.31 10.72 -5.19
N ALA A 63 2.68 10.18 -4.02
CA ALA A 63 1.74 9.51 -3.13
C ALA A 63 0.66 10.46 -2.59
N LYS A 64 1.04 11.68 -2.21
CA LYS A 64 0.10 12.73 -1.77
C LYS A 64 -0.85 13.17 -2.89
N GLY A 65 -0.37 13.15 -4.14
CA GLY A 65 -1.21 13.35 -5.33
C GLY A 65 -2.20 12.20 -5.55
N MET A 66 -1.74 10.96 -5.46
CA MET A 66 -2.59 9.76 -5.54
C MET A 66 -3.69 9.77 -4.45
N MET A 67 -3.34 10.10 -3.20
CA MET A 67 -4.31 10.19 -2.10
C MET A 67 -5.30 11.36 -2.25
N SER A 68 -5.04 12.31 -3.15
CA SER A 68 -5.97 13.43 -3.39
C SER A 68 -7.17 13.03 -4.27
N ASP A 69 -7.11 11.86 -4.92
CA ASP A 69 -8.22 11.32 -5.69
C ASP A 69 -9.37 10.95 -4.75
N THR A 70 -10.58 11.43 -5.04
CA THR A 70 -11.78 11.11 -4.27
C THR A 70 -12.12 9.61 -4.28
N ASN A 71 -11.63 8.88 -5.28
CA ASN A 71 -11.79 7.44 -5.43
C ASN A 71 -10.57 6.67 -4.93
N PHE A 72 -9.62 7.32 -4.24
CA PHE A 72 -8.38 6.68 -3.78
C PHE A 72 -8.66 5.39 -2.99
N LEU A 73 -9.48 5.45 -1.94
CA LEU A 73 -9.81 4.31 -1.08
C LEU A 73 -10.48 3.18 -1.88
N TYR A 74 -11.49 3.51 -2.68
CA TYR A 74 -12.16 2.55 -3.56
C TYR A 74 -11.17 1.88 -4.52
N SER A 75 -10.28 2.66 -5.14
CA SER A 75 -9.26 2.16 -6.06
C SER A 75 -8.19 1.30 -5.39
N LEU A 76 -8.03 1.39 -4.06
CA LEU A 76 -7.17 0.48 -3.29
C LEU A 76 -7.91 -0.82 -2.97
N GLN A 77 -9.18 -0.72 -2.57
CA GLN A 77 -10.02 -1.89 -2.28
C GLN A 77 -10.25 -2.76 -3.52
N THR A 78 -10.40 -2.15 -4.71
CA THR A 78 -10.58 -2.85 -5.99
C THR A 78 -9.27 -3.03 -6.75
N MET A 79 -8.12 -2.86 -6.11
CA MET A 79 -6.83 -3.04 -6.76
C MET A 79 -6.66 -4.52 -7.14
N ASP A 80 -6.24 -4.77 -8.37
CA ASP A 80 -5.93 -6.11 -8.86
C ASP A 80 -4.62 -6.61 -8.23
N VAL A 81 -4.77 -7.34 -7.12
CA VAL A 81 -3.64 -7.93 -6.38
C VAL A 81 -3.02 -9.12 -7.11
N ASP A 82 -3.76 -9.77 -8.00
CA ASP A 82 -3.30 -10.92 -8.77
C ASP A 82 -2.32 -10.49 -9.87
N ASN A 83 -2.43 -9.25 -10.36
CA ASN A 83 -1.49 -8.66 -11.32
C ASN A 83 -0.24 -8.04 -10.67
N ILE A 84 -0.07 -8.11 -9.34
CA ILE A 84 1.13 -7.58 -8.71
C ILE A 84 2.34 -8.42 -9.12
N THR A 85 3.23 -7.81 -9.90
CA THR A 85 4.41 -8.50 -10.41
C THR A 85 5.41 -8.82 -9.29
N ALA A 86 6.17 -9.91 -9.45
CA ALA A 86 7.26 -10.25 -8.53
C ALA A 86 8.28 -9.10 -8.37
N LYS A 87 8.46 -8.27 -9.41
CA LYS A 87 9.29 -7.08 -9.38
C LYS A 87 8.74 -6.00 -8.44
N GLN A 88 7.44 -5.70 -8.50
CA GLN A 88 6.80 -4.77 -7.56
C GLN A 88 6.90 -5.26 -6.13
N SER A 89 6.61 -6.56 -5.91
CA SER A 89 6.76 -7.21 -4.60
C SER A 89 8.20 -7.15 -4.08
N ALA A 90 9.20 -7.34 -4.93
CA ALA A 90 10.60 -7.24 -4.54
C ALA A 90 10.99 -5.81 -4.14
N ILE A 91 10.52 -4.78 -4.87
CA ILE A 91 10.75 -3.37 -4.53
C ILE A 91 10.11 -3.03 -3.19
N VAL A 92 8.85 -3.42 -2.99
CA VAL A 92 8.14 -3.15 -1.72
C VAL A 92 8.80 -3.85 -0.55
N LYS A 93 9.19 -5.13 -0.71
CA LYS A 93 9.99 -5.84 0.30
C LYS A 93 11.30 -5.10 0.59
N GLY A 94 12.02 -4.66 -0.44
CA GLY A 94 13.25 -3.86 -0.28
C GLY A 94 13.06 -2.52 0.42
N ASN A 95 11.86 -1.93 0.38
CA ASN A 95 11.51 -0.68 1.05
C ASN A 95 10.96 -0.88 2.47
N LEU A 96 10.32 -2.01 2.76
CA LEU A 96 9.77 -2.38 4.08
C LEU A 96 10.81 -3.06 4.98
N TYR A 97 11.73 -3.85 4.43
CA TYR A 97 12.77 -4.55 5.19
C TYR A 97 14.06 -3.78 5.55
N PRO A 98 14.36 -2.54 5.07
CA PRO A 98 15.43 -1.75 5.68
C PRO A 98 15.00 -1.22 7.06
N VAL A 99 13.72 -1.37 7.42
CA VAL A 99 13.16 -1.05 8.75
C VAL A 99 13.25 -2.25 9.71
N ARG A 100 14.25 -3.13 9.52
CA ARG A 100 14.59 -4.12 10.54
C ARG A 100 15.15 -3.37 11.75
N PHE A 101 14.37 -3.42 12.82
CA PHE A 101 14.71 -3.10 14.20
C PHE A 101 16.22 -3.16 14.48
N THR A 102 16.81 -1.99 14.68
CA THR A 102 17.93 -1.78 15.62
C THR A 102 17.45 -0.82 16.68
#